data_AF-A0A1H7XAN6-F1
#
_entry.id   AF-A0A1H7XAN6-F1
#
_cell.length_a   1.000
_cell.length_b   1.000
_cell.length_c   1.000
_cell.angle_alpha   90.00
_cell.angle_beta   90.00
_cell.angle_gamma   90.00
#
_symmetry.space_group_name_H-M   'P 1'
#
loop_
_entity.id
_entity.type
_entity.pdbx_description
1 polymer ?
#
loop_
_entity_poly.entity_id
_entity_poly.type
_entity_poly.pdbx_seq_one_letter_code
_entity_poly.pdbx_strand_id
1 'polypeptide(L)' 'MNLLIGAINPHAIEWGPVVINWYGVIIALAMLIGISLATKEAQKLGLEEDTMVDMA' A
#
# COMPACT_ATOMS: atom_id res chain seq x y z
N MET A 1 -6.95 -31.15 21.48
CA MET A 1 -6.02 -30.83 20.39
C MET A 1 -5.84 -29.32 20.38
N ASN A 2 -4.89 -28.79 21.16
CA ASN A 2 -4.62 -27.36 21.17
C ASN A 2 -4.00 -26.99 19.83
N LEU A 3 -4.72 -26.23 19.01
CA LEU A 3 -4.13 -25.52 17.88
C LEU A 3 -3.20 -24.46 18.49
N LEU A 4 -1.96 -24.86 18.81
CA LEU A 4 -0.86 -23.91 18.94
C LEU A 4 -0.56 -23.40 17.53
N ILE A 5 -1.43 -22.51 17.04
CA ILE A 5 -1.04 -21.59 15.98
C ILE A 5 0.12 -20.83 16.59
N GLY A 6 1.35 -21.25 16.28
CA GLY A 6 2.56 -20.66 16.82
C GLY A 6 2.45 -19.15 16.67
N ALA A 7 2.66 -18.41 17.76
CA ALA A 7 2.60 -16.96 17.75
C ALA A 7 3.54 -16.46 16.65
N ILE A 8 2.97 -16.02 15.52
CA ILE A 8 3.73 -15.44 14.43
C ILE A 8 4.24 -14.11 14.96
N ASN A 9 5.55 -13.89 14.90
CA ASN A 9 6.15 -12.64 15.34
C ASN A 9 5.50 -11.48 14.54
N PRO A 10 4.78 -10.55 15.19
CA PRO A 10 4.10 -9.47 14.51
C PRO A 10 5.07 -8.41 13.97
N HIS A 11 6.32 -8.44 14.41
CA HIS A 11 7.35 -7.48 14.04
C HIS A 11 8.05 -7.93 12.76
N ALA A 12 7.97 -7.07 11.74
CA ALA A 12 8.63 -7.27 10.45
C ALA A 12 10.07 -6.75 10.50
N ILE A 13 10.29 -5.58 11.11
CA ILE A 13 11.61 -4.97 11.27
C ILE A 13 11.65 -4.28 12.64
N GLU A 14 12.69 -4.54 13.41
CA GLU A 14 12.94 -3.91 14.71
C GLU A 14 14.27 -3.18 14.66
N TRP A 15 14.24 -1.85 14.69
CA TRP A 15 15.43 -0.99 14.75
C TRP A 15 15.38 -0.13 16.02
N GLY A 16 15.97 -0.65 17.09
CA GLY A 16 16.02 0.03 18.39
C GLY A 16 14.63 0.33 18.94
N PRO A 17 14.24 1.61 19.16
CA PRO A 17 12.90 1.97 19.63
C PRO A 17 11.83 1.92 18.53
N VAL A 18 12.21 1.74 17.25
CA VAL A 18 11.27 1.71 16.13
C VAL A 18 10.94 0.28 15.76
N VAL A 19 9.67 -0.08 15.88
CA VAL A 19 9.15 -1.40 15.54
C VAL A 19 8.15 -1.27 14.39
N ILE A 20 8.48 -1.90 13.26
CA ILE A 20 7.60 -1.97 12.10
C ILE A 20 6.87 -3.30 12.16
N ASN A 21 5.54 -3.26 12.27
CA ASN A 21 4.71 -4.44 12.30
C ASN A 21 4.28 -4.89 10.89
N TRP A 22 4.04 -6.18 10.71
CA TRP A 22 3.58 -6.76 9.44
C TRP A 22 2.30 -6.13 8.90
N TYR A 23 1.35 -5.75 9.77
CA TYR A 23 0.14 -5.06 9.32
C TYR A 23 0.45 -3.71 8.66
N GLY A 24 1.48 -3.00 9.13
CA GLY A 24 1.91 -1.73 8.54
C GLY A 24 2.50 -1.93 7.15
N VAL A 25 3.31 -2.98 6.97
CA VAL A 25 3.89 -3.35 5.67
C VAL A 25 2.78 -3.70 4.67
N ILE A 26 1.80 -4.48 5.09
CA ILE A 26 0.66 -4.88 4.25
C ILE A 26 -0.17 -3.65 3.84
N ILE A 27 -0.46 -2.73 4.77
CA ILE A 27 -1.20 -1.50 4.49
C ILE A 27 -0.43 -0.61 3.51
N ALA A 28 0.87 -0.43 3.71
CA ALA A 28 1.70 0.36 2.80
C ALA A 28 1.70 -0.22 1.37
N LEU A 29 1.85 -1.54 1.24
CA LEU A 29 1.76 -2.22 -0.05
C LEU A 29 0.38 -2.05 -0.70
N ALA A 30 -0.70 -2.25 0.06
CA ALA A 30 -2.07 -2.09 -0.42
C ALA A 30 -2.33 -0.65 -0.91
N MET A 31 -1.82 0.34 -0.18
CA MET A 31 -1.92 1.75 -0.57
C MET A 31 -1.17 2.04 -1.88
N LEU A 32 0.07 1.57 -2.02
CA LEU A 32 0.86 1.76 -3.25
C LEU A 32 0.17 1.12 -4.46
N ILE A 33 -0.36 -0.09 -4.30
CA ILE A 33 -1.11 -0.79 -5.36
C ILE A 33 -2.39 -0.01 -5.70
N GLY A 34 -3.14 0.42 -4.68
CA GLY A 34 -4.38 1.18 -4.85
C GLY A 34 -4.15 2.49 -5.60
N ILE A 35 -3.12 3.24 -5.23
CA ILE A 35 -2.73 4.48 -5.93
C ILE A 35 -2.32 4.18 -7.37
N SER A 36 -1.44 3.19 -7.60
CA SER A 36 -1.00 2.85 -8.96
C SER A 36 -2.17 2.42 -9.86
N LEU A 37 -3.12 1.64 -9.32
CA LEU A 37 -4.33 1.27 -10.05
C LEU A 37 -5.22 2.47 -10.30
N ALA A 38 -5.44 3.34 -9.31
CA ALA A 38 -6.23 4.55 -9.48
C ALA A 38 -5.63 5.48 -10.54
N THR A 39 -4.31 5.68 -10.55
CA THR A 39 -3.63 6.47 -11.58
C THR A 39 -3.75 5.84 -12.96
N LYS A 40 -3.56 4.52 -13.08
CA LYS A 40 -3.73 3.81 -14.35
C LYS A 40 -5.17 3.86 -14.86
N GLU A 41 -6.14 3.76 -13.96
CA GLU A 41 -7.56 3.84 -14.31
C GLU A 41 -7.94 5.27 -14.73
N ALA A 42 -7.42 6.29 -14.03
CA ALA A 42 -7.59 7.69 -14.42
C ALA A 42 -7.04 7.95 -15.83
N GLN A 43 -5.83 7.48 -16.15
CA GLN A 43 -5.25 7.56 -17.50
C GLN A 43 -6.12 6.83 -18.54
N LYS A 44 -6.60 5.62 -18.24
CA LYS A 44 -7.48 4.86 -19.15
C LYS A 44 -8.84 5.51 -19.39
N LEU A 45 -9.37 6.20 -18.39
CA LEU A 45 -10.64 6.93 -18.47
C LEU A 45 -10.50 8.25 -19.26
N GLY A 46 -9.33 8.57 -19.82
CA GLY A 46 -9.10 9.80 -20.57
C GLY A 46 -9.04 11.04 -19.67
N LEU A 47 -8.84 10.86 -18.36
CA LEU A 47 -8.32 11.91 -17.48
C LEU A 47 -6.81 12.03 -17.76
N GLU A 48 -6.46 12.33 -19.01
CA GLU A 48 -5.13 12.78 -19.35
C GLU A 48 -4.90 14.08 -18.57
N GLU A 49 -3.82 14.10 -17.78
CA GLU A 49 -3.31 15.30 -17.13
C GLU A 49 -3.14 16.47 -18.12
N ASP A 50 -3.09 16.18 -19.43
CA ASP A 50 -2.98 17.14 -20.53
C ASP A 50 -4.27 17.92 -20.84
N THR A 51 -5.47 17.39 -20.57
CA THR A 51 -6.71 18.13 -20.90
C THR A 51 -6.93 19.35 -19.98
N MET A 52 -6.32 19.35 -18.80
CA MET A 52 -6.35 20.51 -17.89
C MET A 52 -5.32 21.58 -18.29
N VAL A 53 -4.28 21.22 -19.04
CA VAL A 53 -3.26 22.16 -19.55
C VAL A 53 -3.74 22.81 -20.86
N ASP A 54 -4.46 22.07 -21.70
CA ASP A 54 -4.95 22.58 -23.00
C ASP A 54 -6.24 23.42 -22.90
N MET A 55 -6.85 23.50 -21.72
CA MET A 55 -7.97 24.43 -21.43
C MET A 55 -7.52 25.82 -20.94
N ALA A 56 -6.21 26.08 -20.85
CA ALA A 56 -5.65 27.38 -20.47
C ALA A 56 -5.38 28.29 -21.69
#